data_AF-A0A2H3CRU8-F1
#
_entry.id   AF-A0A2H3CRU8-F1
#
_cell.length_a   1.000
_cell.length_b   1.000
_cell.length_c   1.000
_cell.angle_alpha   90.00
_cell.angle_beta   90.00
_cell.angle_gamma   90.00
#
_symmetry.space_group_name_H-M   'P 1'
#
loop_
_entity.id
_entity.type
_entity.pdbx_description
1 polymer ?
#
loop_
_entity_poly.entity_id
_entity_poly.type
_entity_poly.pdbx_seq_one_letter_code
_entity_poly.pdbx_strand_id
1 'polypeptide(L)'
;MFSPSVWSVVLVSSLLVRYAVADTTSGSFSLLSYNVAGLPEALSSGNPETNTPLISERLGPYNVINVEEDFNYHAVLYASDSHAYRTPTSGGAGIGSGLNTLSDFEYIDLERTTWDDCYSNSGDCLTPKGFTLVRIRVSDGVWIDLYNLHTDAGAEDGDIEARASNLAQVAEFMETWSAGMAVIIMGDTNSRYTRDSDALHGLIDDTGVTDAWISNIRGGSYPEEGATALVCDFPFAAGTTQAEMVSCEVVDKIFTRSSSIITLSTTSFTNEDENFVDDDGAPLSDHYPISATASWSLSSSLRLSDPTGGPHGDPFNDIATSLTGDVPTITSITIRSGSRVDAVSYDLLYPGGSTSTVYHGGTGGSDNTLSLSNGDYITQITACSGKHDDTTRVFYLKLTTNSGSVLEGGVTTDDCLTTTVPTDAGSGGEWGLVGFWGRTGDEADSLAGIWGFITFRFDANYTRFIPSEKIVTWTTYDPFKHTMQIFPRLTNVGM
;
A
#
# COMPACT_ATOMS: atom_id res chain seq x y z
N MET A 1 -32.98 -62.27 -7.71
CA MET A 1 -32.71 -61.51 -8.94
C MET A 1 -33.35 -60.13 -8.74
N PHE A 2 -32.63 -59.22 -8.09
CA PHE A 2 -33.10 -57.86 -7.83
C PHE A 2 -31.97 -56.90 -8.23
N SER A 3 -32.30 -56.00 -9.16
CA SER A 3 -31.41 -54.99 -9.73
C SER A 3 -31.15 -53.87 -8.71
N PRO A 4 -29.92 -53.37 -8.54
CA PRO A 4 -29.71 -52.12 -7.83
C PRO A 4 -30.02 -50.95 -8.76
N SER A 5 -30.90 -50.06 -8.29
CA SER A 5 -31.23 -48.78 -8.90
C SER A 5 -30.05 -47.81 -8.79
N VAL A 6 -29.58 -47.32 -9.93
CA VAL A 6 -28.58 -46.26 -10.04
C VAL A 6 -29.22 -44.94 -9.65
N TRP A 7 -28.75 -44.30 -8.58
CA TRP A 7 -29.09 -42.92 -8.27
C TRP A 7 -28.11 -42.01 -9.01
N SER A 8 -28.60 -41.31 -10.02
CA SER A 8 -27.86 -40.24 -10.70
C SER A 8 -27.73 -39.05 -9.75
N VAL A 9 -26.52 -38.78 -9.28
CA VAL A 9 -26.18 -37.52 -8.61
C VAL A 9 -26.03 -36.46 -9.69
N VAL A 10 -26.98 -35.53 -9.76
CA VAL A 10 -26.84 -34.32 -10.57
C VAL A 10 -25.95 -33.35 -9.78
N LEU A 11 -24.68 -33.25 -10.19
CA LEU A 11 -23.80 -32.16 -9.78
C LEU A 11 -24.33 -30.87 -10.42
N VAL A 12 -25.05 -30.07 -9.65
CA VAL A 12 -25.37 -28.69 -10.04
C VAL A 12 -24.10 -27.89 -9.82
N SER A 13 -23.35 -27.63 -10.90
CA SER A 13 -22.29 -26.63 -10.89
C SER A 13 -22.95 -25.27 -10.66
N SER A 14 -22.81 -24.71 -9.47
CA SER A 14 -23.17 -23.32 -9.20
C SER A 14 -22.20 -22.42 -9.95
N LEU A 15 -22.58 -22.00 -11.16
CA LEU A 15 -22.00 -20.81 -11.77
C LEU A 15 -22.38 -19.61 -10.88
N LEU A 16 -21.44 -19.17 -10.06
CA LEU A 16 -21.51 -17.84 -9.46
C LEU A 16 -21.39 -16.83 -10.60
N VAL A 17 -22.53 -16.35 -11.09
CA VAL A 17 -22.58 -15.15 -11.91
C VAL A 17 -22.18 -14.00 -11.00
N ARG A 18 -20.91 -13.61 -11.02
CA ARG A 18 -20.47 -12.33 -10.46
C ARG A 18 -21.16 -11.24 -11.28
N TYR A 19 -22.16 -10.59 -10.71
CA TYR A 19 -22.64 -9.33 -11.26
C TYR A 19 -21.43 -8.39 -11.31
N ALA A 20 -21.13 -7.83 -12.49
CA ALA A 20 -20.17 -6.76 -12.62
C ALA A 20 -20.71 -5.56 -11.82
N VAL A 21 -20.30 -5.49 -10.55
CA VAL A 21 -20.32 -4.24 -9.80
C VAL A 21 -19.44 -3.30 -10.61
N ALA A 22 -19.89 -2.08 -10.90
CA ALA A 22 -19.03 -1.11 -11.55
C ALA A 22 -17.75 -0.99 -10.71
N ASP A 23 -16.59 -1.29 -11.32
CA ASP A 23 -15.31 -1.28 -10.62
C ASP A 23 -15.10 0.08 -9.94
N THR A 24 -14.83 0.04 -8.63
CA THR A 24 -14.60 1.22 -7.81
C THR A 24 -13.29 1.88 -8.21
N THR A 25 -13.35 3.03 -8.86
CA THR A 25 -12.16 3.80 -9.28
C THR A 25 -11.66 4.78 -8.23
N SER A 26 -12.39 4.93 -7.13
CA SER A 26 -12.00 5.70 -5.95
C SER A 26 -12.73 5.16 -4.73
N GLY A 27 -12.21 5.45 -3.55
CA GLY A 27 -12.79 5.02 -2.29
C GLY A 27 -12.12 5.70 -1.10
N SER A 28 -12.62 5.38 0.08
CA SER A 28 -12.07 5.86 1.35
C SER A 28 -12.26 4.81 2.43
N PHE A 29 -11.37 4.80 3.42
CA PHE A 29 -11.43 3.89 4.57
C PHE A 29 -10.84 4.55 5.81
N SER A 30 -11.27 4.10 6.99
CA SER A 30 -10.77 4.60 8.27
C SER A 30 -9.48 3.90 8.71
N LEU A 31 -8.60 4.68 9.31
CA LEU A 31 -7.32 4.28 9.90
C LEU A 31 -7.35 4.51 11.41
N LEU A 32 -6.68 3.67 12.20
CA LEU A 32 -6.39 3.88 13.62
C LEU A 32 -4.94 3.49 13.91
N SER A 33 -4.21 4.33 14.64
CA SER A 33 -2.95 3.95 15.31
C SER A 33 -3.17 4.05 16.80
N TYR A 34 -2.77 3.03 17.55
CA TYR A 34 -2.94 3.05 19.00
C TYR A 34 -1.88 2.22 19.74
N ASN A 35 -1.01 2.89 20.48
CA ASN A 35 -0.24 2.24 21.54
C ASN A 35 -1.19 1.81 22.67
N VAL A 36 -1.34 0.49 22.87
CA VAL A 36 -2.32 -0.11 23.79
C VAL A 36 -1.75 -0.42 25.19
N ALA A 37 -0.51 -0.01 25.48
CA ALA A 37 0.17 -0.21 26.77
C ALA A 37 0.15 -1.68 27.27
N GLY A 38 0.20 -2.65 26.34
CA GLY A 38 -0.02 -4.08 26.60
C GLY A 38 1.17 -4.85 27.19
N LEU A 39 2.10 -4.16 27.85
CA LEU A 39 3.16 -4.74 28.67
C LEU A 39 2.59 -5.56 29.85
N PRO A 40 3.35 -6.49 30.47
CA PRO A 40 2.90 -7.16 31.70
C PRO A 40 2.42 -6.14 32.74
N GLU A 41 1.30 -6.42 33.43
CA GLU A 41 0.62 -5.45 34.33
C GLU A 41 1.57 -4.64 35.23
N ALA A 42 2.54 -5.31 35.86
CA ALA A 42 3.47 -4.69 36.80
C ALA A 42 4.53 -3.77 36.14
N LEU A 43 4.63 -3.79 34.82
CA LEU A 43 5.59 -3.05 34.00
C LEU A 43 4.92 -2.03 33.07
N SER A 44 3.60 -2.13 32.88
CA SER A 44 2.84 -1.18 32.06
C SER A 44 2.69 0.16 32.78
N SER A 45 2.71 1.25 32.02
CA SER A 45 2.33 2.60 32.44
C SER A 45 0.81 2.76 32.59
N GLY A 46 0.02 1.83 32.03
CA GLY A 46 -1.43 1.74 32.15
C GLY A 46 -1.91 0.58 33.04
N ASN A 47 -3.15 0.12 32.80
CA ASN A 47 -3.75 -1.03 33.49
C ASN A 47 -4.28 -2.08 32.47
N PRO A 48 -3.41 -2.70 31.67
CA PRO A 48 -3.83 -3.48 30.50
C PRO A 48 -4.71 -4.70 30.83
N GLU A 49 -4.60 -5.30 32.03
CA GLU A 49 -5.52 -6.36 32.47
C GLU A 49 -6.98 -5.90 32.49
N THR A 50 -7.21 -4.63 32.86
CA THR A 50 -8.55 -4.02 32.88
C THR A 50 -8.89 -3.34 31.56
N ASN A 51 -7.92 -2.67 30.94
CA ASN A 51 -8.16 -1.78 29.82
C ASN A 51 -8.19 -2.51 28.47
N THR A 52 -7.36 -3.53 28.24
CA THR A 52 -7.32 -4.23 26.95
C THR A 52 -8.66 -4.86 26.53
N PRO A 53 -9.47 -5.47 27.43
CA PRO A 53 -10.84 -5.88 27.08
C PRO A 53 -11.72 -4.72 26.57
N LEU A 54 -11.61 -3.55 27.19
CA LEU A 54 -12.37 -2.36 26.80
C LEU A 54 -11.91 -1.83 25.44
N ILE A 55 -10.59 -1.80 25.20
CA ILE A 55 -10.02 -1.43 23.90
C ILE A 55 -10.53 -2.39 22.82
N SER A 56 -10.48 -3.71 23.05
CA SER A 56 -10.92 -4.74 22.11
C SER A 56 -12.34 -4.49 21.57
N GLU A 57 -13.27 -4.07 22.43
CA GLU A 57 -14.67 -3.80 22.05
C GLU A 57 -14.85 -2.53 21.21
N ARG A 58 -13.84 -1.66 21.14
CA ARG A 58 -13.91 -0.32 20.52
C ARG A 58 -13.18 -0.22 19.17
N LEU A 59 -12.52 -1.30 18.73
CA LEU A 59 -11.76 -1.31 17.47
C LEU A 59 -12.64 -1.40 16.21
N GLY A 60 -13.84 -1.99 16.31
CA GLY A 60 -14.70 -2.28 15.14
C GLY A 60 -15.06 -1.13 14.17
N PRO A 61 -15.07 0.15 14.56
CA PRO A 61 -15.35 1.27 13.63
C PRO A 61 -14.25 1.59 12.61
N TYR A 62 -13.03 1.06 12.75
CA TYR A 62 -11.86 1.47 11.94
C TYR A 62 -11.45 0.35 10.98
N ASN A 63 -11.36 0.61 9.67
CA ASN A 63 -11.10 -0.46 8.69
C ASN A 63 -9.68 -1.04 8.76
N VAL A 64 -8.69 -0.24 9.14
CA VAL A 64 -7.29 -0.63 9.27
C VAL A 64 -6.73 -0.06 10.56
N ILE A 65 -6.15 -0.92 11.38
CA ILE A 65 -5.70 -0.60 12.73
C ILE A 65 -4.28 -1.11 12.90
N ASN A 66 -3.38 -0.20 13.27
CA ASN A 66 -2.09 -0.55 13.84
C ASN A 66 -2.17 -0.40 15.35
N VAL A 67 -1.70 -1.43 16.06
CA VAL A 67 -1.52 -1.39 17.50
C VAL A 67 -0.05 -1.58 17.87
N GLU A 68 0.39 -0.79 18.83
CA GLU A 68 1.73 -0.77 19.38
C GLU A 68 1.67 -1.21 20.85
N GLU A 69 2.77 -1.76 21.37
CA GLU A 69 2.81 -2.42 22.69
C GLU A 69 1.81 -3.55 22.91
N ASP A 70 1.31 -4.17 21.84
CA ASP A 70 0.47 -5.36 21.92
C ASP A 70 1.31 -6.62 22.22
N PHE A 71 1.80 -6.70 23.47
CA PHE A 71 2.69 -7.76 23.93
C PHE A 71 1.94 -8.90 24.63
N ASN A 72 1.53 -8.70 25.88
CA ASN A 72 1.12 -9.78 26.78
C ASN A 72 -0.40 -10.01 26.80
N TYR A 73 -1.18 -9.08 26.25
CA TYR A 73 -2.64 -9.12 26.25
C TYR A 73 -3.25 -9.33 24.86
N HIS A 74 -2.45 -9.69 23.85
CA HIS A 74 -2.89 -9.89 22.45
C HIS A 74 -4.14 -10.75 22.28
N ALA A 75 -4.21 -11.89 22.97
CA ALA A 75 -5.37 -12.77 22.87
C ALA A 75 -6.67 -12.11 23.36
N VAL A 76 -6.56 -11.21 24.35
CA VAL A 76 -7.68 -10.43 24.88
C VAL A 76 -8.00 -9.27 23.94
N LEU A 77 -6.98 -8.57 23.43
CA LEU A 77 -7.16 -7.49 22.46
C LEU A 77 -7.92 -7.98 21.21
N TYR A 78 -7.68 -9.22 20.78
CA TYR A 78 -8.32 -9.82 19.61
C TYR A 78 -9.66 -10.51 19.92
N ALA A 79 -10.05 -10.63 21.19
CA ALA A 79 -11.19 -11.47 21.60
C ALA A 79 -12.55 -10.93 21.12
N SER A 80 -12.73 -9.61 21.13
CA SER A 80 -13.96 -8.94 20.69
C SER A 80 -13.84 -8.38 19.26
N ASP A 81 -12.68 -8.55 18.63
CA ASP A 81 -12.41 -8.04 17.30
C ASP A 81 -12.97 -8.94 16.18
N SER A 82 -13.53 -8.31 15.15
CA SER A 82 -14.13 -8.99 14.00
C SER A 82 -13.47 -8.71 12.65
N HIS A 83 -12.31 -8.04 12.62
CA HIS A 83 -11.59 -7.80 11.38
C HIS A 83 -11.22 -9.12 10.72
N ALA A 84 -11.45 -9.22 9.41
CA ALA A 84 -11.26 -10.45 8.66
C ALA A 84 -9.79 -10.88 8.60
N TYR A 85 -8.87 -9.92 8.65
CA TYR A 85 -7.44 -10.14 8.51
C TYR A 85 -6.69 -9.51 9.67
N ARG A 86 -5.87 -10.33 10.33
CA ARG A 86 -5.12 -9.92 11.52
C ARG A 86 -3.74 -10.56 11.50
N THR A 87 -2.71 -9.78 11.79
CA THR A 87 -1.35 -10.31 11.90
C THR A 87 -1.23 -11.19 13.15
N PRO A 88 -0.53 -12.34 13.08
CA PRO A 88 -0.22 -13.11 14.28
C PRO A 88 0.77 -12.36 15.17
N THR A 89 0.63 -12.45 16.50
CA THR A 89 1.64 -11.92 17.44
C THR A 89 3.04 -12.53 17.22
N SER A 90 4.07 -11.72 17.43
CA SER A 90 5.48 -12.15 17.49
C SER A 90 5.92 -12.61 18.89
N GLY A 91 5.03 -12.54 19.89
CA GLY A 91 5.29 -12.95 21.27
C GLY A 91 5.07 -11.82 22.29
N GLY A 92 5.21 -12.16 23.58
CA GLY A 92 5.13 -11.18 24.66
C GLY A 92 6.39 -10.33 24.80
N ALA A 93 6.39 -9.40 25.75
CA ALA A 93 7.52 -8.51 26.00
C ALA A 93 8.81 -9.30 26.26
N GLY A 94 9.91 -8.86 25.64
CA GLY A 94 11.21 -9.53 25.65
C GLY A 94 11.44 -10.53 24.51
N ILE A 95 10.40 -10.85 23.74
CA ILE A 95 10.48 -11.78 22.59
C ILE A 95 9.78 -11.21 21.35
N GLY A 96 8.61 -10.59 21.53
CA GLY A 96 7.84 -10.00 20.44
C GLY A 96 8.11 -8.51 20.26
N SER A 97 7.73 -8.00 19.09
CA SER A 97 7.83 -6.58 18.73
C SER A 97 6.73 -5.72 19.33
N GLY A 98 5.60 -6.32 19.74
CA GLY A 98 4.43 -5.57 20.21
C GLY A 98 3.68 -4.86 19.09
N LEU A 99 3.97 -5.20 17.83
CA LEU A 99 3.39 -4.55 16.65
C LEU A 99 2.49 -5.55 15.93
N ASN A 100 1.20 -5.20 15.84
CA ASN A 100 0.22 -5.98 15.13
C ASN A 100 -0.74 -5.09 14.34
N THR A 101 -1.35 -5.66 13.30
CA THR A 101 -2.30 -4.99 12.42
C THR A 101 -3.59 -5.77 12.36
N LEU A 102 -4.73 -5.07 12.44
CA LEU A 102 -6.08 -5.57 12.18
C LEU A 102 -6.63 -4.85 10.95
N SER A 103 -7.29 -5.57 10.05
CA SER A 103 -7.71 -5.04 8.76
C SER A 103 -8.97 -5.73 8.23
N ASP A 104 -9.89 -4.94 7.70
CA ASP A 104 -11.01 -5.42 6.88
C ASP A 104 -10.55 -5.92 5.50
N PHE A 105 -9.38 -5.46 5.07
CA PHE A 105 -8.77 -5.75 3.77
C PHE A 105 -7.76 -6.90 3.87
N GLU A 106 -7.73 -7.76 2.84
CA GLU A 106 -6.72 -8.82 2.77
C GLU A 106 -5.33 -8.21 2.70
N TYR A 107 -4.35 -8.89 3.28
CA TYR A 107 -2.96 -8.49 3.19
C TYR A 107 -2.07 -9.65 2.75
N ILE A 108 -0.96 -9.30 2.13
CA ILE A 108 0.18 -10.18 1.85
C ILE A 108 1.45 -9.61 2.52
N ASP A 109 2.54 -10.37 2.47
CA ASP A 109 3.89 -9.92 2.85
C ASP A 109 3.99 -9.29 4.25
N LEU A 110 3.83 -10.10 5.31
CA LEU A 110 4.10 -9.66 6.68
C LEU A 110 5.60 -9.75 6.98
N GLU A 111 6.27 -8.61 6.98
CA GLU A 111 7.66 -8.47 7.39
C GLU A 111 7.77 -7.81 8.76
N ARG A 112 8.79 -8.21 9.53
CA ARG A 112 9.12 -7.61 10.82
C ARG A 112 10.60 -7.27 10.88
N THR A 113 10.90 -6.02 11.11
CA THR A 113 12.27 -5.50 11.20
C THR A 113 12.48 -4.94 12.59
N THR A 114 13.46 -5.48 13.31
CA THR A 114 13.90 -4.94 14.60
C THR A 114 14.81 -3.74 14.36
N TRP A 115 14.74 -2.74 15.24
CA TRP A 115 15.64 -1.59 15.17
C TRP A 115 17.11 -2.01 15.30
N ASP A 116 17.97 -1.42 14.48
CA ASP A 116 19.42 -1.62 14.60
C ASP A 116 20.01 -0.86 15.80
N ASP A 117 19.43 0.30 16.12
CA ASP A 117 19.82 1.17 17.23
C ASP A 117 18.66 1.37 18.21
N CYS A 118 18.98 1.39 19.51
CA CYS A 118 18.09 1.71 20.62
C CYS A 118 18.90 2.31 21.77
N TYR A 119 18.26 3.11 22.63
CA TYR A 119 18.86 3.62 23.85
C TYR A 119 18.35 2.85 25.08
N SER A 120 19.26 2.53 25.99
CA SER A 120 19.01 1.51 27.02
C SER A 120 18.20 1.97 28.25
N ASN A 121 17.81 3.23 28.32
CA ASN A 121 17.20 3.88 29.49
C ASN A 121 15.72 3.51 29.72
N SER A 122 14.94 3.36 28.65
CA SER A 122 13.48 3.17 28.68
C SER A 122 13.07 1.71 28.48
N GLY A 123 14.05 0.80 28.39
CA GLY A 123 13.80 -0.62 28.17
C GLY A 123 13.58 -1.00 26.71
N ASP A 124 13.72 -0.07 25.78
CA ASP A 124 13.53 -0.29 24.33
C ASP A 124 14.44 -1.39 23.78
N CYS A 125 15.67 -1.46 24.28
CA CYS A 125 16.64 -2.52 23.93
C CYS A 125 16.32 -3.91 24.54
N LEU A 126 15.31 -4.03 25.39
CA LEU A 126 14.99 -5.28 26.10
C LEU A 126 13.98 -6.15 25.36
N THR A 127 13.39 -5.63 24.28
CA THR A 127 12.42 -6.34 23.42
C THR A 127 12.70 -5.96 21.97
N PRO A 128 12.37 -6.79 20.97
CA PRO A 128 12.64 -6.45 19.57
C PRO A 128 11.65 -5.41 19.01
N LYS A 129 11.65 -4.19 19.57
CA LYS A 129 10.97 -3.03 18.99
C LYS A 129 11.47 -2.79 17.56
N GLY A 130 10.62 -2.20 16.74
CA GLY A 130 10.86 -2.19 15.31
C GLY A 130 9.73 -1.57 14.51
N PHE A 131 9.60 -2.06 13.29
CA PHE A 131 8.45 -1.83 12.44
C PHE A 131 8.02 -3.12 11.73
N THR A 132 6.78 -3.12 11.24
CA THR A 132 6.26 -4.17 10.36
C THR A 132 5.78 -3.58 9.06
N LEU A 133 5.91 -4.33 7.97
CA LEU A 133 5.22 -4.07 6.71
C LEU A 133 4.15 -5.15 6.53
N VAL A 134 2.95 -4.74 6.10
CA VAL A 134 1.99 -5.58 5.38
C VAL A 134 1.53 -4.87 4.12
N ARG A 135 1.21 -5.60 3.06
CA ARG A 135 0.67 -5.02 1.82
C ARG A 135 -0.81 -5.32 1.72
N ILE A 136 -1.66 -4.32 1.96
CA ILE A 136 -3.12 -4.45 1.98
C ILE A 136 -3.73 -4.22 0.60
N ARG A 137 -4.80 -4.96 0.28
CA ARG A 137 -5.61 -4.76 -0.93
C ARG A 137 -6.96 -4.14 -0.59
N VAL A 138 -7.08 -2.83 -0.81
CA VAL A 138 -8.29 -2.08 -0.43
C VAL A 138 -9.38 -2.10 -1.50
N SER A 139 -9.03 -2.45 -2.73
CA SER A 139 -9.93 -2.64 -3.88
C SER A 139 -9.19 -3.44 -4.95
N ASP A 140 -9.91 -3.88 -5.99
CA ASP A 140 -9.26 -4.51 -7.14
C ASP A 140 -8.17 -3.62 -7.75
N GLY A 141 -6.97 -4.18 -7.93
CA GLY A 141 -5.79 -3.45 -8.40
C GLY A 141 -5.25 -2.33 -7.49
N VAL A 142 -5.79 -2.18 -6.28
CA VAL A 142 -5.35 -1.14 -5.31
C VAL A 142 -4.64 -1.79 -4.14
N TRP A 143 -3.31 -1.78 -4.23
CA TRP A 143 -2.40 -2.28 -3.20
C TRP A 143 -1.66 -1.13 -2.52
N ILE A 144 -1.60 -1.17 -1.18
CA ILE A 144 -0.98 -0.15 -0.34
C ILE A 144 -0.05 -0.84 0.65
N ASP A 145 1.17 -0.35 0.76
CA ASP A 145 2.13 -0.79 1.77
C ASP A 145 1.82 -0.08 3.09
N LEU A 146 1.52 -0.85 4.12
CA LEU A 146 1.13 -0.38 5.44
C LEU A 146 2.23 -0.71 6.44
N TYR A 147 2.78 0.33 7.04
CA TYR A 147 3.81 0.25 8.07
C TYR A 147 3.21 0.49 9.44
N ASN A 148 3.53 -0.38 10.41
CA ASN A 148 3.34 -0.18 11.84
C ASN A 148 4.71 0.01 12.50
N LEU A 149 4.93 1.05 13.29
CA LEU A 149 6.21 1.31 13.95
C LEU A 149 6.05 1.73 15.41
N HIS A 150 7.07 1.43 16.22
CA HIS A 150 7.20 2.00 17.56
C HIS A 150 8.69 2.27 17.82
N THR A 151 9.09 3.54 17.71
CA THR A 151 10.50 3.97 17.86
C THR A 151 10.90 4.17 19.32
N ASP A 152 12.20 4.43 19.53
CA ASP A 152 12.82 4.63 20.85
C ASP A 152 12.12 5.70 21.72
N ALA A 153 11.85 5.36 22.99
CA ALA A 153 11.03 6.13 23.90
C ALA A 153 11.87 6.98 24.85
N GLY A 154 11.40 8.19 25.16
CA GLY A 154 12.07 9.10 26.08
C GLY A 154 12.41 10.45 25.45
N ALA A 155 13.21 11.25 26.16
CA ALA A 155 13.52 12.63 25.79
C ALA A 155 14.98 13.04 26.05
N GLU A 156 15.85 12.12 26.44
CA GLU A 156 17.29 12.32 26.50
C GLU A 156 17.89 12.37 25.09
N ASP A 157 19.10 12.95 24.98
CA ASP A 157 19.79 13.08 23.68
C ASP A 157 20.00 11.71 22.99
N GLY A 158 20.23 10.65 23.77
CA GLY A 158 20.35 9.28 23.26
C GLY A 158 19.04 8.74 22.66
N ASP A 159 17.88 9.09 23.24
CA ASP A 159 16.57 8.71 22.70
C ASP A 159 16.34 9.41 21.35
N ILE A 160 16.70 10.69 21.26
CA ILE A 160 16.54 11.49 20.04
C ILE A 160 17.43 10.93 18.91
N GLU A 161 18.68 10.58 19.22
CA GLU A 161 19.61 9.97 18.26
C GLU A 161 19.12 8.59 17.78
N ALA A 162 18.63 7.75 18.70
CA ALA A 162 18.06 6.44 18.35
C ALA A 162 16.84 6.58 17.45
N ARG A 163 15.91 7.50 17.75
CA ARG A 163 14.74 7.76 16.88
C ARG A 163 15.12 8.23 15.49
N ALA A 164 16.14 9.08 15.37
CA ALA A 164 16.64 9.50 14.05
C ALA A 164 17.14 8.30 13.24
N SER A 165 17.88 7.38 13.87
CA SER A 165 18.32 6.12 13.24
C SER A 165 17.12 5.22 12.87
N ASN A 166 16.15 5.06 13.77
CA ASN A 166 14.96 4.23 13.53
C ASN A 166 14.15 4.72 12.31
N LEU A 167 13.88 6.03 12.22
CA LEU A 167 13.12 6.59 11.10
C LEU A 167 13.91 6.53 9.78
N ALA A 168 15.24 6.70 9.82
CA ALA A 168 16.09 6.49 8.65
C ALA A 168 16.08 5.01 8.19
N GLN A 169 16.05 4.06 9.12
CA GLN A 169 15.95 2.63 8.81
C GLN A 169 14.62 2.29 8.11
N VAL A 170 13.51 2.94 8.49
CA VAL A 170 12.23 2.81 7.76
C VAL A 170 12.38 3.35 6.33
N ALA A 171 13.00 4.52 6.17
CA ALA A 171 13.20 5.13 4.86
C ALA A 171 14.04 4.23 3.93
N GLU A 172 15.17 3.69 4.42
CA GLU A 172 16.03 2.75 3.68
C GLU A 172 15.28 1.47 3.29
N PHE A 173 14.50 0.90 4.21
CA PHE A 173 13.70 -0.29 3.93
C PHE A 173 12.68 -0.03 2.80
N MET A 174 12.04 1.15 2.81
CA MET A 174 11.07 1.55 1.78
C MET A 174 11.68 1.69 0.38
N GLU A 175 12.98 2.00 0.26
CA GLU A 175 13.67 2.05 -1.04
C GLU A 175 13.63 0.70 -1.77
N THR A 176 13.64 -0.40 -1.00
CA THR A 176 13.59 -1.76 -1.54
C THR A 176 12.16 -2.29 -1.61
N TRP A 177 11.41 -2.16 -0.51
CA TRP A 177 10.13 -2.85 -0.37
C TRP A 177 8.93 -2.10 -0.94
N SER A 178 9.03 -0.77 -0.97
CA SER A 178 7.93 0.11 -1.34
C SER A 178 8.24 0.98 -2.56
N ALA A 179 9.28 0.68 -3.33
CA ALA A 179 9.58 1.40 -4.56
C ALA A 179 8.36 1.37 -5.50
N GLY A 180 7.84 2.55 -5.86
CA GLY A 180 6.68 2.68 -6.76
C GLY A 180 5.32 2.30 -6.15
N MET A 181 5.26 1.96 -4.87
CA MET A 181 4.02 1.62 -4.16
C MET A 181 3.44 2.83 -3.42
N ALA A 182 2.12 2.85 -3.27
CA ALA A 182 1.47 3.78 -2.35
C ALA A 182 1.69 3.29 -0.93
N VAL A 183 1.85 4.20 0.03
CA VAL A 183 2.29 3.87 1.38
C VAL A 183 1.41 4.56 2.42
N ILE A 184 1.15 3.85 3.51
CA ILE A 184 0.66 4.39 4.77
C ILE A 184 1.65 3.98 5.86
N ILE A 185 2.10 4.94 6.68
CA ILE A 185 2.92 4.68 7.86
C ILE A 185 2.12 5.16 9.07
N MET A 186 1.89 4.31 10.04
CA MET A 186 1.21 4.69 11.29
C MET A 186 1.97 4.10 12.46
N GLY A 187 2.09 4.85 13.53
CA GLY A 187 2.69 4.34 14.74
C GLY A 187 3.04 5.39 15.76
N ASP A 188 3.43 4.93 16.94
CA ASP A 188 4.14 5.72 17.94
C ASP A 188 5.56 6.04 17.46
N THR A 189 5.74 7.26 16.93
CA THR A 189 7.07 7.74 16.51
C THR A 189 7.90 8.25 17.68
N ASN A 190 7.34 8.31 18.89
CA ASN A 190 7.90 8.98 20.07
C ASN A 190 8.39 10.42 19.80
N SER A 191 8.01 11.01 18.67
CA SER A 191 8.62 12.21 18.09
C SER A 191 7.65 13.37 18.02
N ARG A 192 8.17 14.58 18.23
CA ARG A 192 7.44 15.83 18.02
C ARG A 192 8.24 16.75 17.11
N TYR A 193 7.60 17.48 16.19
CA TYR A 193 8.28 18.44 15.31
C TYR A 193 9.02 19.55 16.07
N THR A 194 8.59 19.85 17.30
CA THR A 194 9.27 20.82 18.18
C THR A 194 10.57 20.30 18.81
N ARG A 195 10.88 19.00 18.72
CA ARG A 195 12.05 18.36 19.35
C ARG A 195 12.85 17.46 18.40
N ASP A 196 12.17 16.63 17.62
CA ASP A 196 12.72 15.59 16.73
C ASP A 196 12.52 15.98 15.26
N SER A 197 12.63 17.27 14.96
CA SER A 197 12.20 17.85 13.68
C SER A 197 12.98 17.26 12.52
N ASP A 198 14.31 17.20 12.66
CA ASP A 198 15.21 16.66 11.64
C ASP A 198 14.88 15.19 11.30
N ALA A 199 14.54 14.36 12.29
CA ALA A 199 14.20 12.96 12.07
C ALA A 199 12.88 12.79 11.31
N LEU A 200 11.84 13.54 11.70
CA LEU A 200 10.54 13.52 11.02
C LEU A 200 10.63 14.10 9.60
N HIS A 201 11.36 15.21 9.43
CA HIS A 201 11.60 15.79 8.11
C HIS A 201 12.45 14.89 7.22
N GLY A 202 13.45 14.19 7.78
CA GLY A 202 14.24 13.18 7.05
C GLY A 202 13.33 12.07 6.49
N LEU A 203 12.46 11.49 7.31
CA LEU A 203 11.48 10.50 6.84
C LEU A 203 10.60 11.07 5.71
N ILE A 204 10.08 12.28 5.88
CA ILE A 204 9.21 12.94 4.89
C ILE A 204 9.95 13.17 3.57
N ASP A 205 11.14 13.73 3.62
CA ASP A 205 11.91 14.13 2.45
C ASP A 205 12.46 12.91 1.69
N ASP A 206 12.94 11.89 2.41
CA ASP A 206 13.53 10.68 1.82
C ASP A 206 12.46 9.76 1.21
N THR A 207 11.28 9.70 1.83
CA THR A 207 10.23 8.78 1.38
C THR A 207 9.13 9.43 0.54
N GLY A 208 8.97 10.75 0.64
CA GLY A 208 7.90 11.52 -0.02
C GLY A 208 6.53 11.40 0.65
N VAL A 209 6.46 10.93 1.90
CA VAL A 209 5.20 10.84 2.65
C VAL A 209 4.74 12.23 3.13
N THR A 210 3.45 12.37 3.42
CA THR A 210 2.86 13.56 4.05
C THR A 210 2.19 13.20 5.37
N ASP A 211 2.39 14.02 6.39
CA ASP A 211 1.76 13.86 7.72
C ASP A 211 0.30 14.33 7.73
N ALA A 212 -0.59 13.50 8.28
CA ALA A 212 -2.03 13.76 8.36
C ALA A 212 -2.38 14.93 9.29
N TRP A 213 -1.72 15.09 10.43
CA TRP A 213 -1.96 16.23 11.34
C TRP A 213 -1.51 17.53 10.67
N ILE A 214 -0.34 17.52 10.04
CA ILE A 214 0.17 18.69 9.32
C ILE A 214 -0.75 19.09 8.18
N SER A 215 -1.20 18.12 7.38
CA SER A 215 -2.03 18.38 6.20
C SER A 215 -3.44 18.82 6.57
N ASN A 216 -4.10 18.13 7.53
CA ASN A 216 -5.51 18.35 7.83
C ASN A 216 -5.77 19.40 8.92
N ILE A 217 -4.86 19.54 9.88
CA ILE A 217 -5.04 20.47 11.02
C ILE A 217 -4.23 21.75 10.83
N ARG A 218 -2.99 21.64 10.35
CA ARG A 218 -2.06 22.78 10.27
C ARG A 218 -1.93 23.41 8.88
N GLY A 219 -2.66 22.90 7.89
CA GLY A 219 -2.66 23.42 6.52
C GLY A 219 -1.27 23.42 5.87
N GLY A 220 -0.45 22.41 6.16
CA GLY A 220 0.91 22.27 5.64
C GLY A 220 1.99 23.00 6.45
N SER A 221 1.64 23.64 7.57
CA SER A 221 2.59 24.39 8.40
C SER A 221 3.15 23.55 9.54
N TYR A 222 4.44 23.20 9.44
CA TYR A 222 5.15 22.46 10.49
C TYR A 222 5.47 23.35 11.71
N PRO A 223 5.38 22.83 12.95
CA PRO A 223 5.96 23.49 14.12
C PRO A 223 7.47 23.74 13.94
N GLU A 224 7.98 24.83 14.50
CA GLU A 224 9.41 25.15 14.47
C GLU A 224 10.17 24.31 15.51
N GLU A 225 11.32 23.75 15.12
CA GLU A 225 12.20 23.03 16.03
C GLU A 225 12.71 23.92 17.16
N GLY A 226 12.75 23.39 18.39
CA GLY A 226 13.18 24.13 19.57
C GLY A 226 12.20 25.18 20.08
N ALA A 227 11.05 25.37 19.40
CA ALA A 227 9.94 26.15 19.93
C ALA A 227 9.32 25.48 21.16
N THR A 228 8.48 26.23 21.89
CA THR A 228 7.72 25.66 23.01
C THR A 228 6.93 24.44 22.54
N ALA A 229 7.14 23.30 23.20
CA ALA A 229 6.49 22.06 22.85
C ALA A 229 4.96 22.19 22.91
N LEU A 230 4.28 21.72 21.86
CA LEU A 230 2.83 21.73 21.74
C LEU A 230 2.21 20.53 22.46
N VAL A 231 2.65 20.23 23.68
CA VAL A 231 2.25 19.02 24.40
C VAL A 231 0.75 19.06 24.73
N CYS A 232 0.07 17.95 24.49
CA CYS A 232 -1.33 17.78 24.91
C CYS A 232 -1.44 17.63 26.43
N ASP A 233 -2.50 18.16 27.02
CA ASP A 233 -2.87 17.82 28.38
C ASP A 233 -3.12 16.30 28.49
N PHE A 234 -2.75 15.68 29.62
CA PHE A 234 -3.01 14.27 29.87
C PHE A 234 -3.47 14.02 31.32
N PRO A 235 -4.68 13.47 31.54
CA PRO A 235 -5.74 13.25 30.55
C PRO A 235 -6.37 14.58 30.10
N PHE A 236 -7.08 14.60 28.97
CA PHE A 236 -7.92 15.74 28.61
C PHE A 236 -9.02 15.92 29.64
N ALA A 237 -9.38 17.18 29.92
CA ALA A 237 -10.54 17.46 30.75
C ALA A 237 -11.82 16.97 30.05
N ALA A 238 -12.78 16.47 30.83
CA ALA A 238 -14.07 16.06 30.29
C ALA A 238 -14.75 17.22 29.53
N GLY A 239 -15.14 16.96 28.28
CA GLY A 239 -15.76 17.95 27.39
C GLY A 239 -14.78 18.82 26.60
N THR A 240 -13.47 18.50 26.62
CA THR A 240 -12.50 19.06 25.66
C THR A 240 -12.99 18.77 24.24
N THR A 241 -13.10 19.79 23.40
CA THR A 241 -13.62 19.61 22.04
C THR A 241 -12.58 18.95 21.13
N GLN A 242 -13.02 18.28 20.07
CA GLN A 242 -12.11 17.72 19.06
C GLN A 242 -11.10 18.74 18.52
N ALA A 243 -11.53 19.99 18.31
CA ALA A 243 -10.67 21.06 17.81
C ALA A 243 -9.57 21.43 18.81
N GLU A 244 -9.84 21.35 20.11
CA GLU A 244 -8.85 21.54 21.16
C GLU A 244 -7.91 20.33 21.24
N MET A 245 -8.44 19.11 21.21
CA MET A 245 -7.62 17.87 21.28
C MET A 245 -6.62 17.73 20.14
N VAL A 246 -6.97 18.17 18.93
CA VAL A 246 -6.04 18.12 17.77
C VAL A 246 -5.19 19.38 17.64
N SER A 247 -5.37 20.40 18.49
CA SER A 247 -4.57 21.63 18.43
C SER A 247 -3.15 21.46 18.96
N CYS A 248 -2.96 20.46 19.83
CA CYS A 248 -1.68 20.02 20.37
C CYS A 248 -1.09 18.87 19.54
N GLU A 249 0.16 18.51 19.85
CA GLU A 249 0.94 17.50 19.17
C GLU A 249 1.14 16.25 20.05
N VAL A 250 0.62 15.13 19.56
CA VAL A 250 0.93 13.78 20.07
C VAL A 250 2.14 13.19 19.33
N VAL A 251 2.70 12.12 19.89
CA VAL A 251 3.87 11.41 19.33
C VAL A 251 3.48 10.33 18.31
N ASP A 252 2.25 9.85 18.38
CA ASP A 252 1.65 8.97 17.38
C ASP A 252 1.42 9.75 16.07
N LYS A 253 1.77 9.16 14.92
CA LYS A 253 1.66 9.82 13.61
C LYS A 253 0.98 8.91 12.59
N ILE A 254 0.35 9.53 11.59
CA ILE A 254 -0.15 8.87 10.38
C ILE A 254 0.40 9.63 9.17
N PHE A 255 1.14 8.92 8.33
CA PHE A 255 1.71 9.43 7.09
C PHE A 255 1.15 8.68 5.89
N THR A 256 1.06 9.36 4.75
CA THR A 256 0.62 8.75 3.48
C THR A 256 1.49 9.17 2.31
N ARG A 257 1.66 8.28 1.32
CA ARG A 257 2.31 8.58 0.03
C ARG A 257 1.50 8.01 -1.12
N SER A 258 1.30 8.83 -2.15
CA SER A 258 0.71 8.40 -3.43
C SER A 258 1.69 7.54 -4.24
N SER A 259 1.21 6.93 -5.33
CA SER A 259 2.04 6.28 -6.34
C SER A 259 1.59 6.62 -7.75
N SER A 260 2.27 6.10 -8.77
CA SER A 260 1.81 6.19 -10.16
C SER A 260 0.53 5.38 -10.42
N ILE A 261 0.12 4.51 -9.49
CA ILE A 261 -1.08 3.67 -9.57
C ILE A 261 -2.28 4.34 -8.90
N ILE A 262 -2.09 4.97 -7.74
CA ILE A 262 -3.15 5.65 -7.01
C ILE A 262 -2.69 7.00 -6.46
N THR A 263 -3.58 7.97 -6.49
CA THR A 263 -3.52 9.10 -5.56
C THR A 263 -4.03 8.60 -4.21
N LEU A 264 -3.27 8.86 -3.15
CA LEU A 264 -3.58 8.51 -1.77
C LEU A 264 -3.27 9.71 -0.87
N SER A 265 -4.24 10.09 -0.03
CA SER A 265 -4.10 11.17 0.95
C SER A 265 -5.09 10.98 2.08
N THR A 266 -4.78 11.49 3.27
CA THR A 266 -5.78 11.63 4.35
C THR A 266 -6.70 12.84 4.13
N THR A 267 -7.96 12.73 4.54
CA THR A 267 -8.96 13.83 4.50
C THR A 267 -9.42 14.26 5.89
N SER A 268 -8.91 13.64 6.95
CA SER A 268 -9.18 13.98 8.34
C SER A 268 -8.00 13.59 9.24
N PHE A 269 -8.00 14.13 10.45
CA PHE A 269 -7.15 13.71 11.55
C PHE A 269 -7.92 13.92 12.85
N THR A 270 -8.06 12.87 13.65
CA THR A 270 -8.86 12.86 14.89
C THR A 270 -8.01 12.27 16.02
N ASN A 271 -8.01 12.92 17.18
CA ASN A 271 -7.66 12.30 18.45
C ASN A 271 -8.92 11.62 19.00
N GLU A 272 -8.85 10.32 19.24
CA GLU A 272 -9.99 9.45 19.55
C GLU A 272 -10.19 9.25 21.06
N ASP A 273 -9.56 10.05 21.93
CA ASP A 273 -9.62 9.91 23.39
C ASP A 273 -11.03 9.62 23.93
N GLU A 274 -12.03 10.41 23.55
CA GLU A 274 -13.42 10.24 24.01
C GLU A 274 -14.03 8.86 23.69
N ASN A 275 -13.51 8.17 22.67
CA ASN A 275 -13.96 6.83 22.30
C ASN A 275 -13.23 5.73 23.07
N PHE A 276 -12.10 6.04 23.71
CA PHE A 276 -11.20 5.11 24.40
C PHE A 276 -10.97 5.51 25.86
N VAL A 277 -12.07 5.75 26.58
CA VAL A 277 -12.10 5.91 28.04
C VAL A 277 -12.88 4.80 28.76
N ASP A 278 -12.58 4.62 30.05
CA ASP A 278 -13.36 3.80 30.97
C ASP A 278 -14.66 4.50 31.46
N ASP A 279 -15.40 3.83 32.34
CA ASP A 279 -16.66 4.35 32.88
C ASP A 279 -16.49 5.61 33.77
N ASP A 280 -15.28 5.85 34.29
CA ASP A 280 -14.92 7.03 35.07
C ASP A 280 -14.35 8.16 34.18
N GLY A 281 -14.21 7.91 32.88
CA GLY A 281 -13.68 8.86 31.90
C GLY A 281 -12.15 8.91 31.84
N ALA A 282 -11.45 7.92 32.40
CA ALA A 282 -9.99 7.83 32.31
C ALA A 282 -9.56 7.16 30.99
N PRO A 283 -8.48 7.62 30.34
CA PRO A 283 -7.96 6.99 29.12
C PRO A 283 -7.60 5.52 29.31
N LEU A 284 -7.86 4.69 28.30
CA LEU A 284 -7.56 3.25 28.33
C LEU A 284 -6.09 2.91 28.08
N SER A 285 -5.28 3.89 27.70
CA SER A 285 -3.82 3.79 27.53
C SER A 285 -3.17 5.09 28.01
N ASP A 286 -1.86 5.10 28.20
CA ASP A 286 -1.07 6.31 28.39
C ASP A 286 -0.85 7.10 27.10
N HIS A 287 -1.26 6.53 25.96
CA HIS A 287 -1.35 7.21 24.67
C HIS A 287 -2.80 7.55 24.29
N TYR A 288 -2.95 8.61 23.50
CA TYR A 288 -4.21 8.89 22.83
C TYR A 288 -4.26 8.15 21.49
N PRO A 289 -5.31 7.37 21.21
CA PRO A 289 -5.49 6.80 19.87
C PRO A 289 -5.70 7.92 18.85
N ILE A 290 -5.08 7.79 17.68
CA ILE A 290 -5.29 8.73 16.57
C ILE A 290 -5.86 8.02 15.36
N SER A 291 -6.77 8.71 14.66
CA SER A 291 -7.40 8.20 13.46
C SER A 291 -7.32 9.19 12.31
N ALA A 292 -7.47 8.65 11.10
CA ALA A 292 -7.63 9.43 9.89
C ALA A 292 -8.54 8.69 8.91
N THR A 293 -9.15 9.41 7.99
CA THR A 293 -9.78 8.82 6.80
C THR A 293 -8.81 8.91 5.64
N ALA A 294 -8.35 7.76 5.15
CA ALA A 294 -7.59 7.67 3.91
C ALA A 294 -8.55 7.69 2.72
N SER A 295 -8.25 8.51 1.71
CA SER A 295 -8.98 8.59 0.45
C SER A 295 -8.04 8.25 -0.70
N TRP A 296 -8.53 7.44 -1.64
CA TRP A 296 -7.76 6.99 -2.79
C TRP A 296 -8.54 7.11 -4.10
N SER A 297 -7.81 7.29 -5.20
CA SER A 297 -8.34 7.20 -6.56
C SER A 297 -7.33 6.57 -7.49
N LEU A 298 -7.78 5.67 -8.37
CA LEU A 298 -6.97 5.07 -9.41
C LEU A 298 -6.43 6.13 -10.38
N SER A 299 -5.19 5.93 -10.81
CA SER A 299 -4.55 6.63 -11.92
C SER A 299 -5.36 6.45 -13.21
N SER A 300 -5.03 7.14 -14.30
CA SER A 300 -5.59 6.85 -15.63
C SER A 300 -4.62 6.12 -16.55
N SER A 301 -3.37 5.93 -16.12
CA SER A 301 -2.28 5.42 -16.98
C SER A 301 -1.76 4.03 -16.60
N LEU A 302 -1.85 3.65 -15.33
CA LEU A 302 -1.30 2.38 -14.82
C LEU A 302 -2.25 1.69 -13.83
N ARG A 303 -2.21 0.35 -13.79
CA ARG A 303 -2.92 -0.51 -12.82
C ARG A 303 -2.03 -1.66 -12.40
N LEU A 304 -2.13 -2.08 -11.14
CA LEU A 304 -1.60 -3.36 -10.69
C LEU A 304 -2.64 -4.45 -10.91
N SER A 305 -2.19 -5.65 -11.26
CA SER A 305 -2.97 -6.87 -11.10
C SER A 305 -2.62 -7.59 -9.80
N ASP A 306 -3.48 -8.51 -9.39
CA ASP A 306 -3.24 -9.37 -8.23
C ASP A 306 -2.03 -10.31 -8.45
N PRO A 307 -1.17 -10.48 -7.43
CA PRO A 307 -0.01 -11.37 -7.51
C PRO A 307 -0.41 -12.83 -7.38
N THR A 308 0.35 -13.69 -8.06
CA THR A 308 0.35 -15.15 -7.87
C THR A 308 1.71 -15.56 -7.35
N GLY A 309 1.77 -16.34 -6.27
CA GLY A 309 3.02 -16.83 -5.70
C GLY A 309 3.10 -16.74 -4.19
N GLY A 310 4.32 -16.70 -3.65
CA GLY A 310 4.61 -16.71 -2.22
C GLY A 310 5.38 -15.48 -1.72
N PRO A 311 5.52 -15.34 -0.39
CA PRO A 311 6.20 -14.21 0.26
C PRO A 311 7.73 -14.36 0.30
N HIS A 312 8.32 -15.24 -0.53
CA HIS A 312 9.76 -15.54 -0.50
C HIS A 312 10.50 -14.70 -1.56
N GLY A 313 11.83 -14.78 -1.58
CA GLY A 313 12.66 -13.97 -2.49
C GLY A 313 12.66 -12.49 -2.12
N ASP A 314 13.27 -11.66 -2.96
CA ASP A 314 13.37 -10.21 -2.81
C ASP A 314 12.26 -9.50 -3.60
N PRO A 315 11.68 -8.39 -3.10
CA PRO A 315 10.66 -7.66 -3.82
C PRO A 315 11.22 -6.96 -5.06
N PHE A 316 10.41 -6.84 -6.10
CA PHE A 316 10.69 -5.95 -7.23
C PHE A 316 9.41 -5.26 -7.72
N ASN A 317 9.57 -4.07 -8.28
CA ASN A 317 8.48 -3.32 -8.89
C ASN A 317 9.00 -2.40 -10.00
N ASP A 318 8.57 -2.65 -11.24
CA ASP A 318 9.04 -1.89 -12.39
C ASP A 318 8.49 -0.46 -12.47
N ILE A 319 7.51 -0.10 -11.63
CA ILE A 319 7.02 1.27 -11.58
C ILE A 319 8.16 2.24 -11.27
N ALA A 320 9.02 1.88 -10.30
CA ALA A 320 10.09 2.74 -9.85
C ALA A 320 11.30 2.78 -10.80
N THR A 321 11.46 1.79 -11.67
CA THR A 321 12.66 1.64 -12.52
C THR A 321 12.39 1.92 -13.99
N SER A 322 11.27 1.43 -14.51
CA SER A 322 10.98 1.36 -15.94
C SER A 322 9.75 2.18 -16.34
N LEU A 323 8.90 2.60 -15.39
CA LEU A 323 7.65 3.32 -15.65
C LEU A 323 7.57 4.68 -14.92
N THR A 324 8.70 5.35 -14.72
CA THR A 324 8.80 6.66 -14.04
C THR A 324 8.36 7.86 -14.89
N GLY A 325 7.85 7.61 -16.10
CA GLY A 325 7.43 8.63 -17.06
C GLY A 325 6.45 8.08 -18.09
N ASP A 326 6.80 8.22 -19.37
CA ASP A 326 5.97 7.71 -20.46
C ASP A 326 5.80 6.18 -20.38
N VAL A 327 4.56 5.71 -20.58
CA VAL A 327 4.24 4.29 -20.59
C VAL A 327 4.83 3.62 -21.86
N PRO A 328 5.74 2.64 -21.73
CA PRO A 328 6.33 1.95 -22.86
C PRO A 328 5.42 0.85 -23.42
N THR A 329 5.79 0.30 -24.57
CA THR A 329 5.22 -0.96 -25.09
C THR A 329 6.23 -2.08 -24.97
N ILE A 330 5.79 -3.27 -24.56
CA ILE A 330 6.59 -4.49 -24.68
C ILE A 330 6.69 -4.88 -26.15
N THR A 331 7.91 -5.13 -26.64
CA THR A 331 8.19 -5.54 -28.03
C THR A 331 8.64 -6.99 -28.14
N SER A 332 9.22 -7.53 -27.08
CA SER A 332 9.55 -8.95 -26.93
C SER A 332 9.33 -9.35 -25.47
N ILE A 333 8.92 -10.58 -25.23
CA ILE A 333 8.86 -11.15 -23.88
C ILE A 333 9.33 -12.60 -23.89
N THR A 334 10.11 -12.96 -22.89
CA THR A 334 10.70 -14.28 -22.68
C THR A 334 10.28 -14.80 -21.32
N ILE A 335 9.79 -16.05 -21.28
CA ILE A 335 9.60 -16.83 -20.06
C ILE A 335 10.73 -17.85 -20.00
N ARG A 336 11.53 -17.82 -18.93
CA ARG A 336 12.46 -18.89 -18.58
C ARG A 336 11.74 -19.87 -17.69
N SER A 337 11.65 -21.12 -18.13
CA SER A 337 10.95 -22.13 -17.33
C SER A 337 11.49 -23.54 -17.54
N GLY A 338 11.28 -24.35 -16.51
CA GLY A 338 11.36 -25.81 -16.54
C GLY A 338 10.08 -26.40 -15.98
N SER A 339 10.14 -26.99 -14.78
CA SER A 339 8.94 -27.40 -14.04
C SER A 339 8.21 -26.22 -13.38
N ARG A 340 8.90 -25.08 -13.25
CA ARG A 340 8.43 -23.81 -12.68
C ARG A 340 8.89 -22.66 -13.56
N VAL A 341 8.45 -21.46 -13.25
CA VAL A 341 8.93 -20.22 -13.89
C VAL A 341 10.17 -19.75 -13.16
N ASP A 342 11.31 -19.78 -13.86
CA ASP A 342 12.59 -19.33 -13.32
C ASP A 342 12.72 -17.81 -13.44
N ALA A 343 12.30 -17.22 -14.56
CA ALA A 343 12.42 -15.79 -14.82
C ALA A 343 11.47 -15.28 -15.90
N VAL A 344 11.25 -13.97 -15.90
CA VAL A 344 10.66 -13.19 -16.99
C VAL A 344 11.64 -12.12 -17.45
N SER A 345 11.71 -11.92 -18.77
CA SER A 345 12.49 -10.83 -19.37
C SER A 345 11.77 -10.26 -20.58
N TYR A 346 11.85 -8.95 -20.78
CA TYR A 346 11.16 -8.29 -21.89
C TYR A 346 11.85 -7.00 -22.31
N ASP A 347 11.70 -6.71 -23.60
CA ASP A 347 12.22 -5.49 -24.21
C ASP A 347 11.11 -4.43 -24.30
N LEU A 348 11.39 -3.26 -23.74
CA LEU A 348 10.53 -2.09 -23.74
C LEU A 348 10.93 -1.11 -24.84
N LEU A 349 9.93 -0.53 -25.49
CA LEU A 349 10.07 0.61 -26.41
C LEU A 349 9.26 1.79 -25.88
N TYR A 350 9.94 2.89 -25.56
CA TYR A 350 9.30 4.11 -25.08
C TYR A 350 8.78 4.98 -26.22
N PRO A 351 7.79 5.86 -25.98
CA PRO A 351 7.33 6.86 -26.95
C PRO A 351 8.43 7.81 -27.46
N GLY A 352 9.51 8.00 -26.71
CA GLY A 352 10.70 8.74 -27.14
C GLY A 352 11.62 7.98 -28.12
N GLY A 353 11.52 6.65 -28.18
CA GLY A 353 12.28 5.78 -29.11
C GLY A 353 13.47 5.10 -28.46
N SER A 354 13.76 5.44 -27.21
CA SER A 354 14.64 4.66 -26.35
C SER A 354 14.07 3.26 -26.12
N THR A 355 14.97 2.33 -25.84
CA THR A 355 14.64 0.94 -25.48
C THR A 355 15.33 0.57 -24.19
N SER A 356 14.76 -0.38 -23.46
CA SER A 356 15.36 -1.01 -22.29
C SER A 356 14.98 -2.48 -22.25
N THR A 357 15.75 -3.29 -21.52
CA THR A 357 15.42 -4.69 -21.26
C THR A 357 15.29 -4.87 -19.76
N VAL A 358 14.22 -5.51 -19.33
CA VAL A 358 13.94 -5.84 -17.93
C VAL A 358 14.15 -7.35 -17.73
N TYR A 359 14.63 -7.74 -16.55
CA TYR A 359 14.86 -9.12 -16.17
C TYR A 359 14.57 -9.32 -14.69
N HIS A 360 13.69 -10.27 -14.35
CA HIS A 360 13.38 -10.69 -12.98
C HIS A 360 13.37 -12.21 -12.92
N GLY A 361 14.05 -12.80 -11.94
CA GLY A 361 14.17 -14.24 -11.79
C GLY A 361 15.60 -14.74 -11.64
N GLY A 362 15.75 -16.06 -11.55
CA GLY A 362 17.04 -16.73 -11.55
C GLY A 362 17.51 -17.10 -12.95
N THR A 363 18.57 -17.91 -13.03
CA THR A 363 19.24 -18.27 -14.30
C THR A 363 18.84 -19.63 -14.86
N GLY A 364 17.98 -20.36 -14.15
CA GLY A 364 17.52 -21.69 -14.54
C GLY A 364 16.57 -21.67 -15.75
N GLY A 365 15.91 -22.80 -15.97
CA GLY A 365 14.96 -23.00 -17.07
C GLY A 365 15.57 -22.90 -18.47
N SER A 366 14.68 -22.91 -19.47
CA SER A 366 14.99 -22.63 -20.87
C SER A 366 14.12 -21.49 -21.39
N ASP A 367 14.67 -20.70 -22.32
CA ASP A 367 13.96 -19.56 -22.91
C ASP A 367 12.81 -20.01 -23.83
N ASN A 368 11.64 -19.40 -23.64
CA ASN A 368 10.58 -19.36 -24.63
C ASN A 368 10.22 -17.89 -24.86
N THR A 369 10.32 -17.42 -26.10
CA THR A 369 10.21 -16.00 -26.44
C THR A 369 9.09 -15.74 -27.44
N LEU A 370 8.31 -14.70 -27.19
CA LEU A 370 7.33 -14.13 -28.10
C LEU A 370 7.75 -12.72 -28.51
N SER A 371 7.91 -12.49 -29.82
CA SER A 371 8.06 -11.15 -30.39
C SER A 371 6.69 -10.57 -30.72
N LEU A 372 6.43 -9.33 -30.29
CA LEU A 372 5.17 -8.63 -30.53
C LEU A 372 5.32 -7.73 -31.76
N SER A 373 4.38 -7.86 -32.69
CA SER A 373 4.30 -6.96 -33.86
C SER A 373 3.72 -5.61 -33.45
N ASN A 374 3.89 -4.58 -34.31
CA ASN A 374 3.24 -3.29 -34.06
C ASN A 374 1.72 -3.45 -33.94
N GLY A 375 1.14 -2.99 -32.83
CA GLY A 375 -0.29 -3.14 -32.52
C GLY A 375 -0.66 -4.45 -31.78
N ASP A 376 0.29 -5.36 -31.56
CA ASP A 376 0.10 -6.56 -30.74
C ASP A 376 0.55 -6.29 -29.31
N TYR A 377 -0.28 -6.64 -28.33
CA TYR A 377 -0.01 -6.41 -26.92
C TYR A 377 -0.70 -7.46 -26.06
N ILE A 378 -0.12 -7.71 -24.88
CA ILE A 378 -0.61 -8.73 -23.94
C ILE A 378 -1.80 -8.19 -23.16
N THR A 379 -2.91 -8.91 -23.18
CA THR A 379 -4.19 -8.51 -22.55
C THR A 379 -4.61 -9.40 -21.39
N GLN A 380 -3.93 -10.53 -21.21
CA GLN A 380 -4.25 -11.50 -20.16
C GLN A 380 -2.99 -12.21 -19.66
N ILE A 381 -2.92 -12.40 -18.35
CA ILE A 381 -1.95 -13.22 -17.65
C ILE A 381 -2.70 -14.35 -16.96
N THR A 382 -2.24 -15.59 -17.11
CA THR A 382 -2.62 -16.70 -16.24
C THR A 382 -1.37 -17.23 -15.58
N ALA A 383 -1.32 -17.20 -14.25
CA ALA A 383 -0.23 -17.73 -13.46
C ALA A 383 -0.76 -18.79 -12.50
N CYS A 384 0.06 -19.79 -12.18
CA CYS A 384 -0.29 -20.79 -11.18
C CYS A 384 0.81 -20.89 -10.13
N SER A 385 0.41 -21.05 -8.87
CA SER A 385 1.32 -21.14 -7.72
C SER A 385 1.39 -22.57 -7.19
N GLY A 386 2.51 -22.93 -6.56
CA GLY A 386 2.68 -24.22 -5.93
C GLY A 386 3.84 -24.22 -4.94
N LYS A 387 3.96 -25.28 -4.13
CA LYS A 387 5.06 -25.43 -3.18
C LYS A 387 6.22 -26.24 -3.76
N HIS A 388 7.43 -25.72 -3.59
CA HIS A 388 8.69 -26.41 -3.82
C HIS A 388 9.60 -26.20 -2.60
N ASP A 389 10.04 -27.29 -2.00
CA ASP A 389 10.94 -27.29 -0.82
C ASP A 389 10.42 -26.35 0.29
N ASP A 390 9.12 -26.51 0.59
CA ASP A 390 8.35 -25.72 1.57
C ASP A 390 8.19 -24.22 1.27
N THR A 391 8.70 -23.74 0.13
CA THR A 391 8.50 -22.37 -0.37
C THR A 391 7.45 -22.32 -1.49
N THR A 392 6.55 -21.33 -1.47
CA THR A 392 5.61 -21.12 -2.56
C THR A 392 6.28 -20.36 -3.70
N ARG A 393 6.13 -20.84 -4.95
CA ARG A 393 6.73 -20.28 -6.17
C ARG A 393 5.70 -20.17 -7.29
N VAL A 394 6.04 -19.45 -8.36
CA VAL A 394 5.28 -19.44 -9.61
C VAL A 394 5.63 -20.68 -10.44
N PHE A 395 4.69 -21.60 -10.59
CA PHE A 395 4.88 -22.85 -11.32
C PHE A 395 4.58 -22.74 -12.80
N TYR A 396 3.68 -21.84 -13.19
CA TYR A 396 3.26 -21.65 -14.57
C TYR A 396 2.97 -20.20 -14.85
N LEU A 397 3.28 -19.77 -16.06
CA LEU A 397 2.90 -18.47 -16.58
C LEU A 397 2.45 -18.62 -18.04
N LYS A 398 1.33 -18.00 -18.36
CA LYS A 398 0.79 -17.87 -19.71
C LYS A 398 0.36 -16.43 -19.97
N LEU A 399 0.78 -15.91 -21.11
CA LEU A 399 0.48 -14.58 -21.60
C LEU A 399 -0.32 -14.72 -22.90
N THR A 400 -1.45 -14.04 -22.99
CA THR A 400 -2.30 -14.02 -24.20
C THR A 400 -2.36 -12.60 -24.74
N THR A 401 -2.18 -12.44 -26.05
CA THR A 401 -2.24 -11.14 -26.73
C THR A 401 -3.63 -10.80 -27.28
N ASN A 402 -3.85 -9.54 -27.64
CA ASN A 402 -5.05 -9.08 -28.34
C ASN A 402 -5.25 -9.77 -29.70
N SER A 403 -4.18 -10.22 -30.38
CA SER A 403 -4.26 -11.01 -31.62
C SER A 403 -4.52 -12.50 -31.40
N GLY A 404 -4.54 -12.97 -30.14
CA GLY A 404 -4.74 -14.37 -29.77
C GLY A 404 -3.45 -15.21 -29.75
N SER A 405 -2.28 -14.58 -29.90
CA SER A 405 -1.00 -15.25 -29.71
C SER A 405 -0.79 -15.61 -28.23
N VAL A 406 -0.08 -16.70 -27.96
CA VAL A 406 0.16 -17.21 -26.61
C VAL A 406 1.64 -17.46 -26.41
N LEU A 407 2.16 -17.03 -25.26
CA LEU A 407 3.44 -17.45 -24.71
C LEU A 407 3.18 -18.16 -23.38
N GLU A 408 3.72 -19.34 -23.17
CA GLU A 408 3.58 -20.06 -21.90
C GLU A 408 4.85 -20.82 -21.51
N GLY A 409 4.99 -21.10 -20.22
CA GLY A 409 6.10 -21.84 -19.64
C GLY A 409 5.76 -22.39 -18.25
N GLY A 410 6.45 -23.46 -17.86
CA GLY A 410 6.22 -24.14 -16.57
C GLY A 410 5.11 -25.21 -16.63
N VAL A 411 4.59 -25.59 -15.46
CA VAL A 411 3.56 -26.64 -15.30
C VAL A 411 2.40 -26.12 -14.44
N THR A 412 1.17 -26.25 -14.95
CA THR A 412 -0.03 -25.82 -14.21
C THR A 412 -0.19 -26.57 -12.90
N THR A 413 -0.75 -25.90 -11.89
CA THR A 413 -1.17 -26.47 -10.61
C THR A 413 -2.68 -26.29 -10.44
N ASP A 414 -3.23 -26.69 -9.29
CA ASP A 414 -4.65 -26.48 -8.97
C ASP A 414 -4.96 -25.03 -8.53
N ASP A 415 -3.93 -24.25 -8.20
CA ASP A 415 -4.03 -22.86 -7.76
C ASP A 415 -3.57 -21.93 -8.87
N CYS A 416 -4.50 -21.48 -9.69
CA CYS A 416 -4.25 -20.59 -10.81
C CYS A 416 -5.13 -19.35 -10.74
N LEU A 417 -4.54 -18.21 -11.09
CA LEU A 417 -5.21 -16.94 -11.23
C LEU A 417 -5.07 -16.44 -12.67
N THR A 418 -6.17 -15.96 -13.24
CA THR A 418 -6.17 -15.24 -14.52
C THR A 418 -6.53 -13.79 -14.27
N THR A 419 -5.64 -12.88 -14.65
CA THR A 419 -5.87 -11.44 -14.64
C THR A 419 -5.94 -10.92 -16.07
N THR A 420 -6.78 -9.91 -16.29
CA THR A 420 -6.93 -9.26 -17.59
C THR A 420 -6.68 -7.77 -17.47
N VAL A 421 -6.50 -7.13 -18.62
CA VAL A 421 -6.50 -5.66 -18.69
C VAL A 421 -7.74 -5.07 -18.00
N PRO A 422 -7.62 -3.85 -17.43
CA PRO A 422 -8.70 -3.22 -16.67
C PRO A 422 -9.97 -3.02 -17.51
N THR A 423 -11.13 -3.24 -16.89
CA THR A 423 -12.45 -3.05 -17.52
C THR A 423 -13.25 -1.88 -16.93
N ASP A 424 -12.67 -1.15 -15.98
CA ASP A 424 -13.33 -0.05 -15.27
C ASP A 424 -13.73 1.11 -16.19
N ALA A 425 -14.71 1.93 -15.78
CA ALA A 425 -15.26 3.01 -16.63
C ALA A 425 -14.22 4.09 -17.03
N GLY A 426 -13.05 4.12 -16.39
CA GLY A 426 -11.91 4.98 -16.72
C GLY A 426 -10.94 4.38 -17.73
N SER A 427 -11.10 3.11 -18.12
CA SER A 427 -10.23 2.40 -19.06
C SER A 427 -10.46 2.78 -20.53
N GLY A 428 -10.79 4.04 -20.82
CA GLY A 428 -11.08 4.55 -22.16
C GLY A 428 -9.86 4.56 -23.09
N GLY A 429 -9.51 3.41 -23.65
CA GLY A 429 -8.46 3.19 -24.65
C GLY A 429 -7.91 1.78 -24.59
N GLU A 430 -6.78 1.54 -25.26
CA GLU A 430 -6.18 0.21 -25.33
C GLU A 430 -5.19 0.04 -24.17
N TRP A 431 -5.41 -0.98 -23.36
CA TRP A 431 -4.54 -1.35 -22.23
C TRP A 431 -3.80 -2.63 -22.57
N GLY A 432 -2.58 -2.75 -22.05
CA GLY A 432 -1.83 -4.00 -22.12
C GLY A 432 -0.73 -4.06 -21.08
N LEU A 433 -0.04 -5.19 -21.03
CA LEU A 433 1.06 -5.40 -20.09
C LEU A 433 2.24 -4.49 -20.43
N VAL A 434 2.76 -3.79 -19.43
CA VAL A 434 3.89 -2.86 -19.59
C VAL A 434 5.04 -3.12 -18.61
N GLY A 435 4.84 -4.00 -17.64
CA GLY A 435 5.87 -4.42 -16.68
C GLY A 435 5.31 -5.42 -15.69
N PHE A 436 6.13 -5.79 -14.71
CA PHE A 436 5.72 -6.69 -13.62
C PHE A 436 6.09 -6.10 -12.26
N TRP A 437 5.42 -6.62 -11.25
CA TRP A 437 5.80 -6.47 -9.84
C TRP A 437 5.63 -7.83 -9.15
N GLY A 438 6.32 -8.03 -8.04
CA GLY A 438 6.28 -9.29 -7.31
C GLY A 438 7.54 -9.54 -6.52
N ARG A 439 7.95 -10.80 -6.47
CA ARG A 439 9.12 -11.26 -5.72
C ARG A 439 9.95 -12.25 -6.52
N THR A 440 11.25 -12.23 -6.31
CA THR A 440 12.20 -13.05 -7.08
C THR A 440 13.36 -13.55 -6.23
N GLY A 441 13.86 -14.73 -6.57
CA GLY A 441 15.11 -15.28 -6.05
C GLY A 441 15.77 -16.15 -7.11
N ASP A 442 16.12 -17.39 -6.76
CA ASP A 442 16.61 -18.39 -7.71
C ASP A 442 15.56 -18.77 -8.79
N GLU A 443 14.29 -18.48 -8.53
CA GLU A 443 13.13 -18.64 -9.43
C GLU A 443 12.17 -17.45 -9.22
N ALA A 444 11.07 -17.36 -10.00
CA ALA A 444 10.01 -16.39 -9.71
C ALA A 444 9.19 -16.83 -8.49
N ASP A 445 9.24 -16.04 -7.42
CA ASP A 445 8.55 -16.31 -6.15
C ASP A 445 7.11 -15.85 -6.18
N SER A 446 6.88 -14.63 -6.65
CA SER A 446 5.56 -14.11 -6.96
C SER A 446 5.61 -13.18 -8.16
N LEU A 447 4.50 -13.12 -8.90
CA LEU A 447 4.41 -12.34 -10.12
C LEU A 447 3.01 -11.78 -10.32
N ALA A 448 2.95 -10.49 -10.63
CA ALA A 448 1.76 -9.81 -11.13
C ALA A 448 2.13 -8.85 -12.26
N GLY A 449 1.21 -8.71 -13.21
CA GLY A 449 1.34 -7.72 -14.27
C GLY A 449 1.05 -6.30 -13.80
N ILE A 450 1.73 -5.35 -14.43
CA ILE A 450 1.38 -3.94 -14.43
C ILE A 450 0.74 -3.64 -15.78
N TRP A 451 -0.52 -3.24 -15.77
CA TRP A 451 -1.23 -2.80 -16.96
C TRP A 451 -0.99 -1.32 -17.20
N GLY A 452 -0.78 -0.94 -18.45
CA GLY A 452 -0.60 0.45 -18.84
C GLY A 452 -1.45 0.84 -20.04
N PHE A 453 -1.77 2.12 -20.12
CA PHE A 453 -2.44 2.71 -21.28
C PHE A 453 -1.47 2.78 -22.46
N ILE A 454 -1.76 2.04 -23.53
CA ILE A 454 -0.89 1.92 -24.70
C ILE A 454 -1.22 3.01 -25.71
N THR A 455 -0.22 3.81 -26.05
CA THR A 455 -0.29 4.73 -27.19
C THR A 455 0.50 4.15 -28.36
N PHE A 456 -0.19 3.75 -29.43
CA PHE A 456 0.49 3.29 -30.64
C PHE A 456 1.09 4.47 -31.38
N ARG A 457 2.34 4.31 -31.82
CA ARG A 457 2.87 5.19 -32.85
C ARG A 457 2.19 4.86 -34.17
N PHE A 458 1.39 5.80 -34.66
CA PHE A 458 1.12 5.83 -36.08
C PHE A 458 2.42 6.26 -36.77
N ASP A 459 2.93 5.45 -37.69
CA ASP A 459 3.95 5.90 -38.63
C ASP A 459 3.52 7.26 -39.17
N ALA A 460 4.45 8.21 -39.25
CA ALA A 460 4.21 9.62 -39.62
C ALA A 460 3.57 9.85 -41.02
N ASN A 461 3.14 8.78 -41.69
CA ASN A 461 2.40 8.80 -42.95
C ASN A 461 0.88 8.58 -42.81
N TYR A 462 0.34 8.43 -41.58
CA TYR A 462 -1.11 8.32 -41.37
C TYR A 462 -1.65 9.52 -40.58
N THR A 463 -1.98 10.61 -41.28
CA THR A 463 -2.77 11.72 -40.75
C THR A 463 -4.17 11.23 -40.43
N ARG A 464 -4.42 10.82 -39.18
CA ARG A 464 -5.78 10.66 -38.67
C ARG A 464 -6.30 12.04 -38.28
N PHE A 465 -7.37 12.47 -38.94
CA PHE A 465 -8.19 13.59 -38.48
C PHE A 465 -8.65 13.29 -37.05
N ILE A 466 -8.10 14.01 -36.07
CA ILE A 466 -8.72 14.14 -34.75
C ILE A 466 -9.96 15.03 -34.95
N PRO A 467 -11.18 14.55 -34.67
CA PRO A 467 -12.33 15.45 -34.58
C PRO A 467 -12.05 16.40 -33.42
N SER A 468 -11.95 17.70 -33.71
CA SER A 468 -11.73 18.73 -32.70
C SER A 468 -12.85 18.68 -31.65
N GLU A 469 -12.55 18.17 -30.45
CA GLU A 469 -13.43 18.41 -29.31
C GLU A 469 -13.25 19.86 -28.83
N LYS A 470 -14.40 20.53 -28.78
CA LYS A 470 -14.82 21.56 -27.83
C LYS A 470 -13.79 22.65 -27.51
N ILE A 471 -13.96 23.78 -28.20
CA ILE A 471 -13.55 25.11 -27.75
C ILE A 471 -14.08 25.32 -26.32
N VAL A 472 -13.19 25.38 -25.33
CA VAL A 472 -13.50 25.89 -23.99
C VAL A 472 -13.54 27.41 -24.09
N THR A 473 -14.74 28.00 -24.05
CA THR A 473 -14.91 29.45 -23.93
C THR A 473 -14.96 29.85 -22.47
N TRP A 474 -14.04 30.70 -22.03
CA TRP A 474 -14.16 31.42 -20.75
C TRP A 474 -14.77 32.80 -21.00
N THR A 475 -15.80 33.15 -20.22
CA THR A 475 -16.37 34.51 -20.17
C THR A 475 -15.91 35.20 -18.89
N THR A 476 -15.20 36.32 -19.02
CA THR A 476 -14.97 37.26 -17.91
C THR A 476 -16.00 38.38 -17.98
N TYR A 477 -16.74 38.61 -16.90
CA TYR A 477 -17.73 39.68 -16.78
C TYR A 477 -17.04 41.00 -16.36
N ASP A 478 -17.13 42.04 -17.19
CA ASP A 478 -16.73 43.41 -16.82
C ASP A 478 -17.95 44.16 -16.27
N PRO A 479 -18.01 44.46 -14.95
CA PRO A 479 -19.16 45.10 -14.33
C PRO A 479 -19.38 46.56 -14.75
N PHE A 480 -18.46 47.19 -15.49
CA PHE A 480 -18.55 48.61 -15.84
C PHE A 480 -19.08 48.90 -17.26
N LYS A 481 -19.23 47.88 -18.13
CA LYS A 481 -19.63 48.09 -19.54
C LYS A 481 -20.82 47.29 -20.05
N HIS A 482 -21.41 46.40 -19.23
CA HIS A 482 -22.61 45.60 -19.58
C HIS A 482 -22.62 45.05 -21.02
N THR A 483 -21.48 44.56 -21.51
CA THR A 483 -21.33 43.96 -22.84
C THR A 483 -20.35 42.78 -22.79
N MET A 484 -20.70 41.69 -23.48
CA MET A 484 -19.98 40.42 -23.49
C MET A 484 -19.05 40.38 -24.72
N GLN A 485 -17.74 40.16 -24.54
CA GLN A 485 -16.78 40.00 -25.64
C GLN A 485 -16.16 38.60 -25.64
N ILE A 486 -16.05 38.01 -26.85
CA ILE A 486 -15.50 36.66 -27.10
C ILE A 486 -14.19 36.83 -27.89
N PHE A 487 -13.08 36.23 -27.45
CA PHE A 487 -11.81 36.22 -28.17
C PHE A 487 -11.37 34.78 -28.51
N PRO A 488 -11.09 34.45 -29.78
CA PRO A 488 -10.35 33.24 -30.15
C PRO A 488 -8.84 33.51 -30.16
N ARG A 489 -8.03 32.60 -29.58
CA ARG A 489 -6.56 32.62 -29.69
C ARG A 489 -6.11 31.51 -30.63
N LEU A 490 -5.49 31.88 -31.76
CA LEU A 490 -4.73 30.99 -32.63
C LEU A 490 -3.26 31.00 -32.16
N THR A 491 -2.72 29.85 -31.76
CA THR A 491 -1.27 29.69 -31.55
C THR A 491 -0.63 29.24 -32.85
N ASN A 492 0.11 30.13 -33.50
CA ASN A 492 1.04 29.80 -34.58
C ASN A 492 2.25 29.06 -34.00
N VAL A 493 2.56 27.89 -34.56
CA VAL A 493 3.86 27.22 -34.40
C VAL A 493 4.74 27.70 -35.55
N GLY A 494 5.89 28.31 -35.24
CA GLY A 494 6.89 28.73 -36.21
C GLY A 494 8.09 27.78 -36.18
N MET A 495 8.41 27.27 -37.38
CA MET A 495 9.62 26.59 -37.88
C MET A 495 10.44 25.69 -36.95
#